data_AF-F0G436-F1
#
_entry.id   AF-F0G436-F1
#
_cell.length_a   1.000
_cell.length_b   1.000
_cell.length_c   1.000
_cell.angle_alpha   90.00
_cell.angle_beta   90.00
_cell.angle_gamma   90.00
#
_symmetry.space_group_name_H-M   'P 1'
#
loop_
_entity.id
_entity.type
_entity.pdbx_description
1 polymer ?
#
loop_
_entity_poly.entity_id
_entity_poly.type
_entity_poly.pdbx_seq_one_letter_code
_entity_poly.pdbx_strand_id
1 'polypeptide(L)'
;DKGLGPATIINDAPLYFPPSVPGGTAWEPKDDDQPDGPMTMRTGLQRSKNLVSIRILASIGTQYAQEYVTQRFGFDPKKTPPYLPMALGAGLVTPLQLATGY
;
A
#
# COMPACT_ATOMS: atom_id res chain seq x y z
N ASP A 1 -6.46 15.07 -1.60
CA ASP A 1 -6.08 15.57 -0.26
C ASP A 1 -4.68 15.22 0.27
N LYS A 2 -3.73 14.73 -0.54
CA LYS A 2 -2.30 14.61 -0.13
C LYS A 2 -1.32 14.97 -1.25
N GLY A 3 -1.74 15.80 -2.21
CA GLY A 3 -0.93 16.16 -3.40
C GLY A 3 -0.79 15.04 -4.44
N LEU A 4 -1.33 13.84 -4.17
CA LEU A 4 -1.44 12.76 -5.16
C LEU A 4 -2.72 12.93 -5.98
N GLY A 5 -2.57 12.80 -7.29
CA GLY A 5 -3.67 12.73 -8.24
C GLY A 5 -3.41 11.65 -9.30
N PRO A 6 -4.39 11.38 -10.18
CA PRO A 6 -4.27 10.31 -11.17
C PRO A 6 -3.04 10.41 -12.09
N ALA A 7 -2.56 11.64 -12.32
CA ALA A 7 -1.39 11.93 -13.16
C ALA A 7 -0.05 11.97 -12.39
N THR A 8 -0.06 11.80 -11.06
CA THR A 8 1.17 11.77 -10.27
C THR A 8 2.06 10.63 -10.75
N ILE A 9 3.32 10.94 -11.03
CA ILE A 9 4.30 9.94 -11.44
C ILE A 9 4.84 9.22 -10.20
N ILE A 10 4.78 7.90 -10.23
CA ILE A 10 5.24 7.00 -9.17
C ILE A 10 6.17 5.98 -9.82
N ASN A 11 7.32 5.77 -9.20
CA ASN A 11 8.34 4.88 -9.75
C ASN A 11 8.07 3.43 -9.31
N ASP A 12 7.79 2.55 -10.27
CA ASP A 12 7.82 1.11 -10.05
C ASP A 12 9.28 0.64 -10.07
N ALA A 13 9.90 0.63 -8.89
CA ALA A 13 11.30 0.28 -8.70
C ALA A 13 11.50 -0.41 -7.34
N PRO A 14 12.52 -1.30 -7.21
CA PRO A 14 12.76 -2.08 -6.00
C PRO A 14 12.75 -1.23 -4.74
N LEU A 15 12.13 -1.76 -3.68
CA LEU A 15 12.08 -1.15 -2.37
C LEU A 15 12.84 -2.02 -1.38
N TYR A 16 13.59 -1.36 -0.49
CA TYR A 16 14.30 -1.99 0.59
C TYR A 16 13.95 -1.27 1.88
N PHE A 17 13.44 -2.01 2.86
CA PHE A 17 13.17 -1.48 4.18
C PHE A 17 14.05 -2.22 5.20
N PRO A 18 15.00 -1.53 5.86
CA PRO A 18 15.83 -2.15 6.87
C PRO A 18 14.98 -2.62 8.05
N PRO A 19 15.44 -3.65 8.80
CA PRO A 19 14.73 -4.10 9.97
C PRO A 19 14.62 -2.98 11.01
N SER A 20 13.43 -2.84 11.60
CA SER A 20 13.13 -1.82 12.61
C SER A 20 13.69 -2.16 14.00
N VAL A 21 14.16 -3.40 14.20
CA VAL A 21 14.71 -3.91 15.47
C VAL A 21 16.01 -4.67 15.23
N PRO A 22 16.97 -4.65 16.18
CA PRO A 22 18.16 -5.48 16.11
C PRO A 22 17.80 -6.97 15.99
N GLY A 23 18.35 -7.65 14.98
CA GLY A 23 18.03 -9.05 14.68
C GLY A 23 16.75 -9.29 13.88
N GLY A 24 16.05 -8.23 13.47
CA GLY A 24 14.90 -8.34 12.57
C GLY A 24 15.30 -8.63 11.12
N THR A 25 14.34 -9.08 10.32
CA THR A 25 14.52 -9.32 8.88
C THR A 25 14.20 -8.04 8.09
N ALA A 26 15.05 -7.71 7.11
CA ALA A 26 14.75 -6.65 6.15
C ALA A 26 13.53 -7.04 5.30
N TRP A 27 12.72 -6.04 4.92
CA TRP A 27 11.57 -6.26 4.05
C TRP A 27 11.85 -5.72 2.65
N GLU A 28 11.83 -6.63 1.68
CA GLU A 28 12.05 -6.37 0.25
C GLU A 28 10.82 -6.85 -0.53
N PRO A 29 9.78 -6.02 -0.67
CA PRO A 29 8.62 -6.37 -1.46
C PRO A 29 8.99 -6.49 -2.95
N LYS A 30 8.29 -7.39 -3.64
CA LYS A 30 8.47 -7.64 -5.08
C LYS A 30 7.11 -7.70 -5.77
N ASP A 31 7.08 -7.29 -7.03
CA ASP A 31 6.00 -7.61 -7.95
C ASP A 31 6.27 -8.97 -8.62
N ASP A 32 5.22 -9.61 -9.15
CA ASP A 32 5.35 -10.86 -9.90
C ASP A 32 6.10 -10.65 -11.24
N ASP A 33 6.01 -9.44 -11.78
CA ASP A 33 6.68 -9.00 -12.99
C ASP A 33 7.89 -8.11 -12.69
N GLN A 34 8.72 -7.88 -13.70
CA GLN A 34 9.81 -6.91 -13.61
C GLN A 34 9.28 -5.48 -13.40
N PRO A 35 10.02 -4.63 -12.66
CA PRO A 35 9.63 -3.24 -12.46
C PRO A 35 9.59 -2.48 -13.79
N ASP A 36 8.48 -1.80 -14.07
CA ASP A 36 8.26 -1.05 -15.31
C ASP A 36 8.83 0.39 -15.24
N GLY A 37 9.34 0.81 -14.08
CA GLY A 37 9.87 2.16 -13.89
C GLY A 37 8.79 3.24 -13.66
N PRO A 38 9.06 4.51 -14.00
CA PRO A 38 8.14 5.62 -13.75
C PRO A 38 6.83 5.50 -14.52
N MET A 39 5.70 5.54 -13.82
CA MET A 39 4.36 5.52 -14.42
C MET A 39 3.38 6.42 -13.66
N THR A 40 2.21 6.70 -14.24
CA THR A 40 1.18 7.47 -13.52
C THR A 40 0.52 6.61 -12.42
N MET A 41 0.02 7.26 -11.36
CA MET A 41 -0.76 6.62 -10.30
C MET A 41 -1.92 5.80 -10.87
N ARG A 42 -2.63 6.34 -11.87
CA ARG A 42 -3.70 5.61 -12.57
C ARG A 42 -3.20 4.32 -13.20
N THR A 43 -2.08 4.39 -13.93
CA THR A 43 -1.49 3.21 -14.60
C THR A 43 -1.06 2.17 -13.58
N GLY A 44 -0.41 2.58 -12.48
CA GLY A 44 0.02 1.65 -11.44
C GLY A 44 -1.13 0.93 -10.76
N LEU A 45 -2.24 1.65 -10.47
CA LEU A 45 -3.46 1.04 -9.96
C LEU A 45 -4.13 0.12 -11.00
N GLN A 46 -4.19 0.54 -12.27
CA GLN A 46 -4.78 -0.25 -13.35
C GLN A 46 -4.01 -1.57 -13.60
N ARG A 47 -2.68 -1.55 -13.42
CA ARG A 47 -1.81 -2.73 -13.56
C ARG A 47 -1.59 -3.48 -12.25
N SER A 48 -2.26 -3.08 -11.17
CA SER A 48 -2.14 -3.69 -9.83
C SER A 48 -0.69 -3.83 -9.33
N LYS A 49 0.14 -2.81 -9.55
CA LYS A 49 1.56 -2.83 -9.16
C LYS A 49 1.74 -2.66 -7.65
N ASN A 50 2.31 -3.67 -6.99
CA ASN A 50 2.55 -3.70 -5.55
C ASN A 50 3.51 -2.60 -5.11
N LEU A 51 4.62 -2.40 -5.84
CA LEU A 51 5.62 -1.39 -5.47
C LEU A 51 5.06 0.04 -5.58
N VAL A 52 4.15 0.28 -6.54
CA VAL A 52 3.43 1.55 -6.65
C VAL A 52 2.47 1.73 -5.48
N SER A 53 1.69 0.72 -5.12
CA SER A 53 0.76 0.75 -3.98
C SER A 53 1.47 1.02 -2.66
N ILE A 54 2.63 0.39 -2.42
CA ILE A 54 3.44 0.63 -1.22
C ILE A 54 3.95 2.07 -1.17
N ARG A 55 4.40 2.64 -2.32
CA ARG A 55 4.84 4.05 -2.38
C ARG A 55 3.72 5.02 -2.12
N ILE A 56 2.52 4.75 -2.64
CA ILE A 56 1.32 5.54 -2.34
C ILE A 56 1.07 5.51 -0.84
N LEU A 57 1.01 4.32 -0.24
CA LEU A 57 0.78 4.17 1.20
C LEU A 57 1.85 4.87 2.05
N ALA A 58 3.13 4.73 1.69
CA ALA A 58 4.23 5.39 2.36
C ALA A 58 4.13 6.92 2.27
N SER A 59 3.69 7.45 1.13
CA SER A 59 3.56 8.90 0.91
C SER A 59 2.39 9.55 1.66
N ILE A 60 1.28 8.83 1.82
CA ILE A 60 0.12 9.34 2.57
C ILE A 60 0.25 9.07 4.08
N GLY A 61 1.10 8.11 4.46
CA GLY A 61 1.30 7.64 5.82
C GLY A 61 0.36 6.49 6.18
N THR A 62 0.89 5.46 6.86
CA THR A 62 0.13 4.26 7.23
C THR A 62 -1.00 4.53 8.22
N GLN A 63 -0.80 5.47 9.15
CA GLN A 63 -1.81 5.88 10.11
C GLN A 63 -2.98 6.62 9.43
N TYR A 64 -2.67 7.57 8.54
CA TYR A 64 -3.69 8.24 7.75
C TYR A 64 -4.47 7.25 6.88
N ALA A 65 -3.80 6.27 6.28
CA ALA A 65 -4.46 5.25 5.49
C ALA A 65 -5.41 4.38 6.34
N GLN A 66 -4.97 3.95 7.54
CA GLN A 66 -5.83 3.24 8.49
C GLN A 66 -7.06 4.07 8.87
N GLU A 67 -6.88 5.32 9.27
CA GLU A 67 -7.98 6.23 9.61
C GLU A 67 -8.93 6.43 8.42
N TYR A 68 -8.39 6.61 7.22
CA TYR A 68 -9.18 6.76 6.00
C TYR A 68 -10.06 5.53 5.76
N VAL A 69 -9.49 4.32 5.82
CA VAL A 69 -10.24 3.11 5.49
C VAL A 69 -11.22 2.69 6.59
N THR A 70 -10.89 2.95 7.85
CA THR A 70 -11.80 2.72 8.99
C THR A 70 -13.00 3.69 8.95
N GLN A 71 -12.76 4.98 8.68
CA GLN A 71 -13.82 5.99 8.64
C GLN A 71 -14.68 5.93 7.37
N ARG A 72 -14.09 5.63 6.20
CA ARG A 72 -14.80 5.64 4.91
C ARG A 72 -15.40 4.29 4.53
N PHE A 73 -14.76 3.18 4.89
CA PHE A 73 -15.18 1.83 4.49
C PHE A 73 -15.59 0.95 5.67
N GLY A 74 -15.49 1.44 6.91
CA GLY A 74 -15.95 0.71 8.10
C GLY A 74 -15.07 -0.47 8.50
N PHE A 75 -13.81 -0.53 8.07
CA PHE A 75 -12.89 -1.58 8.52
C PHE A 75 -12.59 -1.47 10.02
N ASP A 76 -12.30 -2.61 10.65
CA ASP A 76 -11.93 -2.69 12.06
C ASP A 76 -10.47 -2.20 12.25
N PRO A 77 -10.22 -1.14 13.04
CA PRO A 77 -8.88 -0.65 13.33
C PRO A 77 -7.94 -1.72 13.89
N LYS A 78 -8.47 -2.66 14.70
CA LYS A 78 -7.69 -3.75 15.30
C LYS A 78 -7.24 -4.79 14.27
N LYS A 79 -7.94 -4.89 13.14
CA LYS A 79 -7.61 -5.77 12.01
C LYS A 79 -6.88 -5.05 10.87
N THR A 80 -6.72 -3.73 11.00
CA THR A 80 -6.02 -2.86 10.05
C THR A 80 -4.85 -2.12 10.72
N PRO A 81 -3.85 -2.83 11.27
CA PRO A 81 -2.68 -2.22 11.89
C PRO A 81 -1.84 -1.37 10.91
N PRO A 82 -1.34 -0.18 11.31
CA PRO A 82 -0.76 0.81 10.39
C PRO A 82 0.69 0.49 9.99
N TYR A 83 0.89 -0.59 9.22
CA TYR A 83 2.19 -0.97 8.65
C TYR A 83 2.16 -1.03 7.12
N LEU A 84 3.32 -0.85 6.47
CA LEU A 84 3.44 -0.80 5.01
C LEU A 84 2.93 -2.06 4.28
N PRO A 85 3.09 -3.29 4.81
CA PRO A 85 2.47 -4.48 4.20
C PRO A 85 0.93 -4.42 4.05
N MET A 86 0.23 -3.51 4.74
CA MET A 86 -1.21 -3.30 4.52
C MET A 86 -1.52 -2.89 3.08
N ALA A 87 -0.61 -2.20 2.39
CA ALA A 87 -0.78 -1.85 0.97
C ALA A 87 -0.99 -3.07 0.08
N LEU A 88 -0.52 -4.25 0.50
CA LEU A 88 -0.61 -5.51 -0.22
C LEU A 88 -1.77 -6.38 0.26
N GLY A 89 -2.67 -5.85 1.09
CA GLY A 89 -3.76 -6.64 1.69
C GLY A 89 -3.30 -7.58 2.81
N ALA A 90 -2.13 -7.37 3.40
CA ALA A 90 -1.67 -8.14 4.58
C ALA A 90 -2.42 -7.78 5.89
N GLY A 91 -3.51 -7.05 5.80
CA GLY A 91 -4.51 -6.98 6.86
C GLY A 91 -5.40 -8.22 6.75
N LEU A 92 -5.66 -8.91 7.86
CA LEU A 92 -6.63 -10.01 7.93
C LEU A 92 -8.05 -9.48 7.68
N VAL A 93 -8.37 -9.13 6.44
CA VAL A 93 -9.71 -8.77 5.99
C VAL A 93 -10.40 -10.01 5.48
N THR A 94 -11.61 -10.27 5.97
CA THR A 94 -12.39 -11.40 5.47
C THR A 94 -12.95 -11.08 4.08
N PRO A 95 -13.17 -12.07 3.20
CA PRO A 95 -13.77 -11.85 1.88
C PRO A 95 -15.11 -11.07 1.92
N LEU A 96 -15.86 -11.18 3.02
CA LEU A 96 -17.10 -10.43 3.25
C LEU A 96 -16.87 -8.90 3.40
N GLN A 97 -15.72 -8.49 3.93
CA GLN A 97 -15.35 -7.08 4.08
C GLN A 97 -14.81 -6.48 2.78
N LEU A 98 -14.19 -7.28 1.91
CA LEU A 98 -13.84 -6.85 0.55
C LEU A 98 -15.09 -6.49 -0.27
N ALA A 99 -16.19 -7.22 -0.09
CA ALA A 99 -17.44 -6.99 -0.82
C ALA A 99 -18.19 -5.70 -0.41
N THR A 100 -17.88 -5.12 0.75
CA THR A 100 -18.51 -3.87 1.23
C THR A 100 -17.75 -2.62 0.79
N GLY A 101 -16.51 -2.76 0.32
CA GLY A 101 -15.65 -1.65 -0.13
C GLY A 101 -15.68 -1.37 -1.64
N TYR A 102 -16.32 -2.23 -2.43
CA TYR A 102 -16.61 -2.02 -3.86
C TYR A 102 -17.93 -1.29 -4.05
#